data_AF-A0A167FBT1-F1
#
_entry.id   AF-A0A167FBT1-F1
#
_cell.length_a   1.000
_cell.length_b   1.000
_cell.length_c   1.000
_cell.angle_alpha   90.00
_cell.angle_beta   90.00
_cell.angle_gamma   90.00
#
_symmetry.space_group_name_H-M   'P 1'
#
loop_
_entity.id
_entity.type
_entity.pdbx_description
1 polymer ?
#
loop_
_entity_poly.entity_id
_entity_poly.type
_entity_poly.pdbx_seq_one_letter_code
_entity_poly.pdbx_strand_id
1 'polypeptide(L)'
;MAKMIHSMIRVRDLSQSVQFYHELFDLEVKRQVDFEGFSLTYLANKETSFELELTYNYDNEKSYELGNGYGHLAFSTEDIESIWRIASLHNYAPSDIKSLHHKDKLVARFFFVADPDGYQVEIIERNETYF
;
A
#
# COMPACT_ATOMS: atom_id res chain seq x y z
N MET A 1 -22.38 -13.09 -8.90
CA MET A 1 -21.72 -11.79 -9.14
C MET A 1 -20.27 -11.92 -8.72
N ALA A 2 -19.33 -11.32 -9.45
CA ALA A 2 -17.91 -11.34 -9.08
C ALA A 2 -17.64 -10.33 -7.94
N LYS A 3 -16.64 -10.60 -7.09
CA LYS A 3 -16.22 -9.76 -5.97
C LYS A 3 -14.70 -9.58 -6.02
N MET A 4 -14.22 -8.35 -5.82
CA MET A 4 -12.79 -8.08 -5.63
C MET A 4 -12.37 -8.60 -4.26
N ILE A 5 -11.28 -9.36 -4.22
CA ILE A 5 -10.81 -10.02 -2.99
C ILE A 5 -9.38 -9.66 -2.61
N HIS A 6 -8.50 -9.40 -3.58
CA HIS A 6 -7.14 -8.94 -3.31
C HIS A 6 -6.52 -8.20 -4.50
N SER A 7 -5.46 -7.45 -4.23
CA SER A 7 -4.43 -7.07 -5.20
C SER A 7 -3.13 -7.78 -4.82
N MET A 8 -2.33 -8.15 -5.80
CA MET A 8 -1.09 -8.88 -5.59
C MET A 8 0.10 -8.10 -6.14
N ILE A 9 1.16 -8.01 -5.33
CA ILE A 9 2.47 -7.51 -5.74
C ILE A 9 3.56 -8.53 -5.39
N ARG A 10 4.69 -8.44 -6.09
CA ARG A 10 5.88 -9.25 -5.77
C ARG A 10 6.83 -8.42 -4.94
N VAL A 11 7.37 -9.01 -3.88
CA VAL A 11 8.26 -8.31 -2.95
C VAL A 11 9.60 -9.01 -2.84
N ARG A 12 10.64 -8.23 -2.58
CA ARG A 12 12.01 -8.76 -2.42
C ARG A 12 12.37 -9.13 -0.99
N ASP A 13 11.73 -8.50 -0.02
CA ASP A 13 11.94 -8.80 1.40
C ASP A 13 10.58 -8.80 2.07
N LEU A 14 10.06 -10.00 2.32
CA LEU A 14 8.74 -10.17 2.92
C LEU A 14 8.64 -9.46 4.26
N SER A 15 9.70 -9.46 5.08
CA SER A 15 9.66 -8.87 6.42
C SER A 15 9.61 -7.34 6.34
N GLN A 16 10.41 -6.73 5.46
CA GLN A 16 10.36 -5.29 5.24
C GLN A 16 9.01 -4.83 4.69
N SER A 17 8.44 -5.56 3.74
CA SER A 17 7.12 -5.24 3.20
C SER A 17 6.03 -5.37 4.26
N VAL A 18 6.00 -6.46 5.03
CA VAL A 18 5.04 -6.64 6.13
C VAL A 18 5.16 -5.50 7.14
N GLN A 19 6.38 -5.15 7.54
CA GLN A 19 6.61 -4.05 8.48
C GLN A 19 6.11 -2.71 7.93
N PHE A 20 6.42 -2.38 6.67
CA PHE A 20 5.97 -1.15 6.02
C PHE A 20 4.44 -1.02 6.03
N TYR A 21 3.73 -2.08 5.61
CA TYR A 21 2.27 -2.06 5.55
C TYR A 21 1.62 -2.10 6.94
N HIS A 22 2.26 -2.72 7.93
CA HIS A 22 1.82 -2.69 9.32
C HIS A 22 1.97 -1.27 9.91
N GLU A 23 3.15 -0.66 9.80
CA GLU A 23 3.45 0.63 10.43
C GLU A 23 2.58 1.78 9.89
N LEU A 24 2.26 1.79 8.60
CA LEU A 24 1.45 2.85 7.99
C LEU A 24 -0.06 2.61 8.07
N PHE A 25 -0.51 1.36 8.03
CA PHE A 25 -1.92 1.03 7.74
C PHE A 25 -2.52 -0.03 8.67
N ASP A 26 -1.78 -0.48 9.67
CA ASP A 26 -2.19 -1.55 10.60
C ASP A 26 -2.59 -2.84 9.85
N LEU A 27 -1.95 -3.11 8.70
CA LEU A 27 -2.19 -4.36 7.99
C LEU A 27 -1.44 -5.50 8.68
N GLU A 28 -2.20 -6.51 9.09
CA GLU A 28 -1.70 -7.69 9.78
C GLU A 28 -1.71 -8.91 8.85
N VAL A 29 -0.79 -9.85 9.09
CA VAL A 29 -0.79 -11.14 8.39
C VAL A 29 -2.04 -11.94 8.77
N LYS A 30 -2.95 -12.10 7.82
CA LYS A 30 -4.15 -12.94 7.99
C LYS A 30 -3.86 -14.41 7.73
N ARG A 31 -3.07 -14.66 6.70
CA ARG A 31 -2.73 -16.00 6.23
C ARG A 31 -1.43 -15.95 5.47
N GLN A 32 -0.62 -16.97 5.67
CA GLN A 32 0.54 -17.25 4.84
C GLN A 32 0.46 -18.69 4.34
N VAL A 33 0.81 -18.88 3.07
CA VAL A 33 0.87 -20.20 2.43
C VAL A 33 2.24 -20.36 1.79
N ASP A 34 2.92 -21.44 2.15
CA ASP A 34 4.28 -21.76 1.69
C ASP A 34 4.25 -22.79 0.55
N PHE A 35 5.07 -22.58 -0.46
CA PHE A 35 5.24 -23.46 -1.60
C PHE A 35 6.72 -23.75 -1.87
N GLU A 36 6.99 -24.71 -2.74
CA GLU A 36 8.35 -24.93 -3.24
C GLU A 36 8.78 -23.70 -4.08
N GLY A 37 9.68 -22.89 -3.53
CA GLY A 37 10.30 -21.74 -4.21
C GLY A 37 9.66 -20.38 -3.96
N PHE A 38 8.48 -20.31 -3.34
CA PHE A 38 7.83 -19.02 -3.02
C PHE A 38 6.82 -19.14 -1.87
N SER A 39 6.42 -17.99 -1.32
CA SER A 39 5.31 -17.90 -0.37
C SER A 39 4.32 -16.81 -0.77
N LEU A 40 3.06 -16.99 -0.35
CA LEU A 40 1.98 -16.01 -0.47
C LEU A 40 1.59 -15.53 0.93
N THR A 41 1.65 -14.23 1.17
CA THR A 41 1.29 -13.61 2.45
C THR A 41 0.17 -12.61 2.24
N TYR A 42 -0.96 -12.83 2.91
CA TYR A 42 -2.16 -12.01 2.80
C TYR A 42 -2.25 -11.04 3.98
N LEU A 43 -2.26 -9.74 3.68
CA LEU A 43 -2.33 -8.67 4.67
C LEU A 43 -3.70 -8.00 4.63
N ALA A 44 -4.28 -7.75 5.81
CA ALA A 44 -5.51 -6.98 5.93
C ALA A 44 -5.70 -6.40 7.34
N ASN A 45 -6.48 -5.33 7.44
CA ASN A 45 -6.97 -4.78 8.71
C ASN A 45 -8.48 -5.06 8.86
N LYS A 46 -9.16 -4.35 9.76
CA LYS A 46 -10.60 -4.54 10.02
C LYS A 46 -11.52 -3.69 9.14
N GLU A 47 -10.97 -2.76 8.36
CA GLU A 47 -11.74 -1.79 7.56
C GLU A 47 -12.33 -2.40 6.29
N THR A 48 -11.73 -3.48 5.78
CA THR A 48 -12.15 -4.10 4.51
C THR A 48 -11.94 -5.61 4.48
N SER A 49 -12.71 -6.31 3.65
CA SER A 49 -12.46 -7.72 3.31
C SER A 49 -11.50 -7.91 2.14
N PHE A 50 -10.99 -6.82 1.57
CA PHE A 50 -9.98 -6.83 0.50
C PHE A 50 -8.59 -7.00 1.11
N GLU A 51 -7.78 -7.87 0.51
CA GLU A 51 -6.45 -8.22 1.02
C GLU A 51 -5.36 -7.69 0.09
N LEU A 52 -4.22 -7.31 0.67
CA LEU A 52 -2.98 -7.16 -0.09
C LEU A 52 -2.22 -8.49 -0.05
N GLU A 53 -2.03 -9.12 -1.20
CA GLU A 53 -1.23 -10.33 -1.35
C GLU A 53 0.21 -9.98 -1.71
N LEU A 54 1.15 -10.39 -0.87
CA LEU A 54 2.58 -10.32 -1.15
C LEU A 54 3.07 -11.70 -1.61
N THR A 55 3.63 -11.77 -2.82
CA THR A 55 4.38 -12.96 -3.25
C THR A 55 5.86 -12.72 -3.09
N TYR A 56 6.49 -13.59 -2.31
CA TYR A 56 7.94 -13.61 -2.09
C TYR A 56 8.53 -14.86 -2.74
N ASN A 57 9.32 -14.68 -3.80
CA ASN A 57 10.07 -15.76 -4.45
C ASN A 57 11.43 -15.92 -3.75
N TYR A 58 11.86 -17.14 -3.49
CA TYR A 58 13.10 -17.41 -2.75
C TYR A 58 14.36 -17.14 -3.57
N ASP A 59 14.24 -17.10 -4.91
CA ASP A 59 15.32 -16.84 -5.87
C ASP A 59 15.33 -15.39 -6.39
N ASN A 60 15.00 -14.42 -5.54
CA ASN A 60 14.71 -13.03 -5.93
C ASN A 60 15.94 -12.09 -6.01
N GLU A 61 17.06 -12.55 -6.57
CA GLU A 61 18.33 -11.78 -6.61
C GLU A 61 18.22 -10.42 -7.34
N LYS A 62 17.23 -10.25 -8.22
CA LYS A 62 16.99 -9.02 -8.99
C LYS A 62 15.71 -8.33 -8.57
N SER A 63 15.73 -7.00 -8.61
CA SER A 63 14.53 -6.17 -8.46
C SER A 63 13.52 -6.44 -9.58
N TYR A 64 12.24 -6.40 -9.24
CA TYR A 64 11.16 -6.50 -10.21
C TYR A 64 11.06 -5.21 -11.03
N GLU A 65 10.82 -5.36 -12.33
CA GLU A 65 10.50 -4.24 -13.21
C GLU A 65 9.04 -3.84 -13.02
N LEU A 66 8.80 -2.65 -12.43
CA LEU A 66 7.44 -2.17 -12.17
C LEU A 66 6.70 -1.73 -13.45
N GLY A 67 7.44 -1.37 -14.49
CA GLY A 67 6.89 -0.77 -15.70
C GLY A 67 6.27 0.60 -15.44
N ASN A 68 5.41 1.05 -16.35
CA ASN A 68 4.72 2.34 -16.28
C ASN A 68 3.19 2.22 -16.43
N GLY A 69 2.65 1.00 -16.38
CA GLY A 69 1.22 0.72 -16.48
C GLY A 69 0.52 0.56 -15.13
N TYR A 70 1.25 0.15 -14.08
CA TYR A 70 0.73 0.10 -12.73
C TYR A 70 0.78 1.49 -12.10
N GLY A 71 -0.35 1.94 -11.55
CA GLY A 71 -0.48 3.24 -10.89
C GLY A 71 -0.09 3.14 -9.42
N HIS A 72 -1.00 2.63 -8.59
CA HIS A 72 -0.82 2.51 -7.14
C HIS A 72 -1.93 1.64 -6.51
N LEU A 73 -1.71 1.25 -5.26
CA LEU A 73 -2.77 0.85 -4.32
C LEU A 73 -3.14 2.06 -3.47
N ALA A 74 -4.43 2.30 -3.21
CA ALA A 74 -4.88 3.47 -2.46
C ALA A 74 -5.51 3.10 -1.11
N PHE A 75 -5.28 3.93 -0.11
CA PHE A 75 -5.85 3.84 1.24
C PHE A 75 -6.54 5.16 1.60
N SER A 76 -7.76 5.10 2.13
CA SER A 76 -8.46 6.27 2.68
C SER A 76 -8.28 6.36 4.20
N THR A 77 -8.12 7.57 4.72
CA THR A 77 -7.95 7.83 6.16
C THR A 77 -8.67 9.11 6.59
N GLU A 78 -9.10 9.18 7.85
CA GLU A 78 -9.62 10.43 8.45
C GLU A 78 -8.49 11.37 8.89
N ASP A 79 -7.27 10.86 9.08
CA ASP A 79 -6.11 11.63 9.55
C ASP A 79 -4.88 11.34 8.67
N ILE A 80 -4.78 12.11 7.59
CA ILE A 80 -3.68 11.99 6.62
C ILE A 80 -2.34 12.48 7.20
N GLU A 81 -2.38 13.47 8.09
CA GLU A 81 -1.20 14.09 8.70
C GLU A 81 -0.48 13.11 9.66
N SER A 82 -1.25 12.27 10.36
CA SER A 82 -0.68 11.23 11.21
C SER A 82 0.06 10.15 10.41
N ILE A 83 -0.53 9.64 9.32
CA ILE A 83 0.14 8.64 8.47
C ILE A 83 1.38 9.25 7.80
N TRP A 84 1.28 10.48 7.28
CA TRP A 84 2.41 11.18 6.67
C TRP A 84 3.59 11.35 7.65
N ARG A 85 3.29 11.67 8.91
CA ARG A 85 4.29 11.81 9.97
C ARG A 85 4.96 10.49 10.33
N ILE A 86 4.20 9.40 10.42
CA ILE A 86 4.77 8.06 10.64
C ILE A 86 5.70 7.71 9.48
N ALA A 87 5.27 7.87 8.23
CA ALA A 87 6.11 7.62 7.06
C ALA A 87 7.40 8.47 7.08
N SER A 88 7.32 9.73 7.51
CA SER A 88 8.49 10.60 7.66
C SER A 88 9.45 10.12 8.77
N LEU A 89 8.91 9.72 9.93
CA LEU A 89 9.72 9.24 11.06
C LEU A 89 10.45 7.93 10.73
N HIS A 90 9.83 7.06 9.94
CA HIS A 90 10.40 5.80 9.48
C HIS A 90 11.33 5.98 8.26
N ASN A 91 11.56 7.22 7.80
CA ASN A 91 12.38 7.56 6.63
C ASN A 91 11.91 6.89 5.33
N TYR A 92 10.59 6.69 5.16
CA TYR A 92 10.00 6.16 3.92
C TYR A 92 9.88 7.19 2.79
N ALA A 93 10.37 8.41 3.01
CA ALA A 93 10.38 9.50 2.04
C ALA A 93 9.00 9.74 1.37
N PRO A 94 7.92 9.96 2.15
CA PRO A 94 6.62 10.32 1.58
C PRO A 94 6.73 11.65 0.81
N SER A 95 5.94 11.80 -0.24
CA SER A 95 5.79 13.09 -0.92
C SER A 95 5.11 14.11 0.01
N ASP A 96 5.21 15.39 -0.32
CA ASP A 96 4.38 16.42 0.32
C ASP A 96 2.89 16.09 0.16
N ILE A 97 2.10 16.44 1.17
CA ILE A 97 0.63 16.40 1.08
C ILE A 97 0.18 17.45 0.06
N LYS A 98 -0.61 17.02 -0.92
CA LYS A 98 -1.13 17.85 -2.01
C LYS A 98 -2.65 17.90 -1.95
N SER A 99 -3.21 19.00 -2.45
CA SER A 99 -4.65 19.16 -2.64
C SER A 99 -4.99 19.27 -4.12
N LEU A 100 -5.84 18.38 -4.61
CA LEU A 100 -6.40 18.43 -5.96
C LEU A 100 -7.74 19.14 -5.93
N HIS A 101 -7.88 20.16 -6.76
CA HIS A 101 -9.11 20.93 -6.92
C HIS A 101 -9.64 20.78 -8.34
N HIS A 102 -10.95 20.63 -8.48
CA HIS A 102 -11.66 20.77 -9.76
C HIS A 102 -12.54 22.01 -9.69
N LYS A 103 -12.11 23.07 -10.37
CA LYS A 103 -12.62 24.44 -10.16
C LYS A 103 -12.38 24.83 -8.69
N ASP A 104 -13.36 25.40 -8.01
CA ASP A 104 -13.24 25.84 -6.61
C ASP A 104 -13.59 24.74 -5.59
N LYS A 105 -13.79 23.49 -6.03
CA LYS A 105 -14.11 22.36 -5.15
C LYS A 105 -12.88 21.51 -4.90
N LEU A 106 -12.59 21.26 -3.63
CA LEU A 106 -11.61 20.25 -3.22
C LEU A 106 -12.11 18.86 -3.64
N VAL A 107 -11.31 18.15 -4.42
CA VAL A 107 -11.58 16.78 -4.86
C VAL A 107 -10.86 15.78 -3.95
N ALA A 108 -9.60 16.04 -3.63
CA ALA A 108 -8.78 15.14 -2.84
C ALA A 108 -7.67 15.90 -2.10
N ARG A 109 -7.37 15.47 -0.88
CA ARG A 109 -6.09 15.73 -0.20
C ARG A 109 -5.37 14.41 -0.10
N PHE A 110 -4.15 14.32 -0.64
CA PHE A 110 -3.43 13.04 -0.74
C PHE A 110 -1.91 13.22 -0.72
N PHE A 111 -1.20 12.13 -0.43
CA PHE A 111 0.23 12.01 -0.68
C PHE A 111 0.57 10.61 -1.19
N PHE A 112 1.78 10.45 -1.72
CA PHE A 112 2.31 9.18 -2.16
C PHE A 112 3.51 8.76 -1.32
N VAL A 113 3.66 7.46 -1.11
CA VAL A 113 4.86 6.83 -0.56
C VAL A 113 5.16 5.57 -1.35
N ALA A 114 6.43 5.33 -1.63
CA ALA A 114 6.86 4.08 -2.27
C ALA A 114 7.04 3.01 -1.20
N ASP A 115 6.51 1.81 -1.43
CA ASP A 115 6.85 0.66 -0.59
C ASP A 115 8.32 0.24 -0.80
N PRO A 116 8.85 -0.74 -0.03
CA PRO A 116 10.26 -1.14 -0.12
C PRO A 116 10.72 -1.61 -1.52
N ASP A 117 9.79 -2.02 -2.38
CA ASP A 117 10.04 -2.48 -3.74
C ASP A 117 9.73 -1.40 -4.80
N GLY A 118 9.27 -0.23 -4.38
CA GLY A 118 9.01 0.94 -5.22
C GLY A 118 7.56 1.07 -5.70
N TYR A 119 6.66 0.16 -5.31
CA TYR A 119 5.25 0.27 -5.65
C TYR A 119 4.67 1.51 -4.98
N GLN A 120 4.04 2.37 -5.79
CA GLN A 120 3.42 3.58 -5.24
C GLN A 120 2.17 3.20 -4.45
N VAL A 121 2.07 3.79 -3.26
CA VAL A 121 0.90 3.74 -2.40
C VAL A 121 0.34 5.15 -2.24
N GLU A 122 -0.93 5.33 -2.58
CA GLU A 122 -1.65 6.60 -2.41
C GLU A 122 -2.36 6.59 -1.06
N ILE A 123 -2.21 7.65 -0.28
CA ILE A 123 -2.98 7.89 0.92
C ILE A 123 -3.87 9.10 0.67
N ILE A 124 -5.18 8.91 0.78
CA ILE A 124 -6.17 9.95 0.52
C ILE A 124 -6.98 10.25 1.78
N GLU A 125 -7.17 11.53 2.08
CA GLU A 125 -8.01 11.98 3.18
C GLU A 125 -9.48 11.81 2.81
N ARG A 126 -10.26 11.21 3.71
CA ARG A 126 -11.69 10.95 3.51
C ARG A 126 -12.45 12.26 3.34
N ASN A 127 -13.38 12.28 2.38
CA ASN A 127 -14.29 13.38 2.07
C ASN A 127 -15.58 12.86 1.40
N GLU A 128 -16.40 13.74 0.81
CA GLU A 128 -17.65 13.34 0.13
C GLU A 128 -17.44 12.38 -1.07
N THR A 129 -16.25 12.38 -1.68
CA THR A 129 -15.90 11.53 -2.82
C THR A 129 -15.22 10.23 -2.38
N TYR A 130 -14.36 10.30 -1.36
CA TYR A 130 -13.56 9.18 -0.87
C TYR A 130 -13.93 8.87 0.58
N PHE A 131 -14.59 7.74 0.84
CA PHE A 131 -15.02 7.32 2.17
C PHE A 131 -14.16 6.18 2.74
#